data_AF-A0A5U5NGC4-F1
#
_entry.id   AF-A0A5U5NGC4-F1
#
_cell.length_a   1.000
_cell.length_b   1.000
_cell.length_c   1.000
_cell.angle_alpha   90.00
_cell.angle_beta   90.00
_cell.angle_gamma   90.00
#
_symmetry.space_group_name_H-M   'P 1'
#
loop_
_entity.id
_entity.type
_entity.pdbx_description
1 polymer ?
#
loop_
_entity_poly.entity_id
_entity_poly.type
_entity_poly.pdbx_seq_one_letter_code
_entity_poly.pdbx_strand_id
1 'polypeptide(L)' 'MTAIAPVITIDGPSGAGKGTLCKAMAEALQWHLLDSGAIYRVLALAALHHHVDLASE' A
#
# COMPACT_ATOMS: atom_id res chain seq x y z
N MET A 1 11.46 16.16 21.77
CA MET A 1 12.06 15.12 20.90
C MET A 1 10.91 14.38 20.23
N THR A 2 10.75 14.50 18.92
CA THR A 2 9.81 13.65 18.18
C THR A 2 10.39 12.24 18.13
N ALA A 3 9.74 11.30 18.81
CA ALA A 3 10.11 9.89 18.69
C ALA A 3 9.96 9.44 17.23
N ILE A 4 10.88 8.61 16.75
CA ILE A 4 10.80 8.01 15.42
C ILE A 4 9.62 7.04 15.41
N ALA A 5 8.70 7.19 14.45
CA ALA A 5 7.58 6.26 14.31
C ALA A 5 8.08 4.88 13.87
N PRO A 6 7.70 3.79 14.58
CA PRO A 6 8.08 2.44 14.18
C PRO A 6 7.34 1.99 12.91
N VAL A 7 7.98 1.12 12.13
CA VAL A 7 7.44 0.58 10.87
C VAL A 7 7.62 -0.93 10.83
N ILE A 8 6.59 -1.66 10.38
CA ILE A 8 6.65 -3.10 10.12
C ILE A 8 6.43 -3.33 8.62
N THR A 9 7.32 -4.08 7.98
CA THR A 9 7.23 -4.46 6.57
C THR A 9 6.78 -5.93 6.44
N ILE A 10 5.91 -6.21 5.47
CA ILE A 10 5.36 -7.56 5.23
C ILE A 10 5.47 -7.87 3.73
N ASP A 11 6.46 -8.70 3.39
CA ASP A 11 6.80 -9.07 2.02
C ASP A 11 6.52 -10.55 1.72
N GLY A 12 6.37 -10.88 0.44
CA GLY A 12 6.12 -12.24 -0.02
C GLY A 12 5.32 -12.29 -1.32
N PRO A 13 5.11 -13.47 -1.92
CA PRO A 13 4.49 -13.61 -3.24
C PRO A 13 3.00 -13.25 -3.24
N SER A 14 2.43 -13.08 -4.44
CA SER A 14 0.98 -12.91 -4.60
C SER A 14 0.22 -14.11 -4.04
N GLY A 15 -0.94 -13.88 -3.43
CA GLY A 15 -1.76 -14.94 -2.83
C GLY A 15 -1.31 -15.44 -1.45
N ALA A 16 -0.16 -15.01 -0.92
CA ALA A 16 0.34 -15.45 0.39
C ALA A 16 -0.43 -14.91 1.62
N GLY A 17 -1.54 -14.19 1.43
CA GLY A 17 -2.35 -13.65 2.54
C GLY A 17 -1.81 -12.37 3.21
N LYS A 18 -0.76 -11.75 2.67
CA LYS A 18 -0.12 -10.54 3.25
C LYS A 18 -1.11 -9.42 3.56
N GLY A 19 -1.99 -9.07 2.62
CA GLY A 19 -2.97 -7.99 2.83
C GLY A 19 -3.95 -8.29 3.97
N THR A 20 -4.34 -9.56 4.15
CA THR A 20 -5.18 -9.98 5.28
C THR A 20 -4.42 -9.85 6.61
N LEU A 21 -3.16 -10.30 6.65
CA LEU A 21 -2.30 -10.17 7.83
C LEU A 21 -2.04 -8.70 8.19
N CYS A 22 -1.69 -7.85 7.21
CA CYS A 22 -1.42 -6.44 7.44
C CYS A 22 -2.64 -5.72 8.04
N LYS A 23 -3.85 -6.01 7.54
CA LYS A 23 -5.10 -5.43 8.09
C LYS A 23 -5.32 -5.85 9.53
N ALA A 24 -5.21 -7.15 9.83
CA ALA A 24 -5.37 -7.66 11.18
C ALA A 24 -4.34 -7.06 12.16
N MET A 25 -3.08 -6.89 11.74
CA MET A 25 -2.04 -6.27 12.56
C MET A 25 -2.29 -4.77 12.78
N ALA A 26 -2.66 -4.02 11.74
CA ALA A 26 -2.95 -2.60 11.86
C ALA A 26 -4.15 -2.33 12.79
N GLU A 27 -5.20 -3.15 12.71
CA GLU A 27 -6.34 -3.11 13.63
C GLU A 27 -5.92 -3.47 15.06
N ALA A 28 -5.11 -4.52 15.27
CA ALA A 28 -4.68 -4.91 16.60
C ALA A 28 -3.76 -3.87 17.26
N LEU A 29 -2.86 -3.25 16.49
CA LEU A 29 -1.89 -2.27 16.98
C LEU A 29 -2.43 -0.83 16.98
N GLN A 30 -3.58 -0.58 16.35
CA GLN A 30 -4.11 0.76 16.08
C GLN A 30 -3.10 1.61 15.28
N TRP A 31 -2.45 1.00 14.30
CA TRP A 31 -1.44 1.66 13.46
C TRP A 31 -1.99 1.98 12.08
N HIS A 32 -1.30 2.89 11.38
CA HIS A 32 -1.58 3.15 9.98
C HIS A 32 -1.22 1.95 9.10
N LEU A 33 -2.04 1.70 8.07
CA LEU A 33 -1.85 0.66 7.08
C LEU A 33 -1.52 1.29 5.72
N LEU A 34 -0.47 0.79 5.07
CA LEU A 34 -0.12 1.13 3.69
C LEU A 34 -0.10 -0.14 2.82
N ASP A 35 -1.02 -0.24 1.86
CA ASP A 35 -1.06 -1.33 0.88
C ASP A 35 -0.37 -0.88 -0.42
N SER A 36 0.90 -1.29 -0.60
CA SER A 36 1.68 -0.93 -1.78
C SER A 36 1.07 -1.45 -3.09
N GLY A 37 0.39 -2.60 -3.06
CA GLY A 37 -0.28 -3.16 -4.23
C GLY A 37 -1.49 -2.31 -4.65
N ALA A 38 -2.22 -1.75 -3.70
CA ALA A 38 -3.32 -0.83 -3.96
C ALA A 38 -2.83 0.50 -4.56
N ILE A 39 -1.68 1.02 -4.11
CA ILE A 39 -1.11 2.27 -4.62
C ILE A 39 -0.90 2.23 -6.13
N TYR A 40 -0.27 1.16 -6.66
CA TYR A 40 -0.06 1.04 -8.10
C TYR A 40 -1.37 0.97 -8.89
N ARG A 41 -2.39 0.31 -8.34
CA ARG A 41 -3.72 0.21 -8.99
C ARG A 41 -4.46 1.56 -8.98
N VAL A 42 -4.41 2.28 -7.86
CA VAL A 42 -5.02 3.60 -7.74
C VAL A 42 -4.29 4.60 -8.64
N LEU A 43 -2.97 4.52 -8.73
CA LEU A 43 -2.19 5.35 -9.65
C LEU A 43 -2.58 5.10 -11.10
N ALA A 44 -2.65 3.84 -11.54
CA ALA A 44 -3.09 3.49 -12.88
C ALA A 44 -4.51 4.00 -13.16
N LEU A 45 -5.43 3.83 -12.21
CA LEU A 45 -6.80 4.33 -12.32
C LEU A 45 -6.85 5.86 -12.44
N ALA A 46 -6.06 6.57 -11.63
CA ALA A 46 -5.96 8.03 -11.70
C ALA A 46 -5.43 8.48 -13.06
N ALA A 47 -4.39 7.83 -13.58
CA ALA A 47 -3.84 8.15 -14.90
C ALA A 47 -4.90 7.98 -16.01
N LEU A 48 -5.69 6.89 -15.95
CA LEU A 48 -6.82 6.68 -16.86
C LEU A 48 -7.90 7.78 -16.72
N HIS A 49 -8.28 8.14 -15.50
CA HIS A 49 -9.30 9.18 -15.26
C HIS A 49 -8.85 10.57 -15.72
N HIS A 50 -7.56 10.88 -15.54
CA HIS A 50 -6.99 12.17 -15.89
C HIS A 50 -6.48 12.23 -17.34
N HIS A 51 -6.68 11.18 -18.13
CA HIS A 51 -6.22 11.08 -19.52
C HIS A 51 -4.73 11.40 -19.65
N VAL A 52 -3.94 10.94 -18.66
CA VAL A 52 -2.49 11.06 -18.72
C VAL A 52 -2.00 10.21 -19.88
N ASP A 53 -1.08 10.75 -20.67
CA ASP A 53 -0.45 9.99 -21.75
C ASP A 53 0.38 8.85 -21.16
N LEU A 54 -0.16 7.64 -21.22
CA LEU A 54 0.47 6.42 -20.71
C LEU A 54 1.65 5.95 -21.56
N ALA A 55 1.84 6.53 -22.75
CA ALA A 55 2.96 6.26 -23.65
C ALA A 55 4.02 7.37 -23.63
N SER A 56 3.82 8.42 -22.82
CA SER A 56 4.86 9.42 -22.61
C SER A 56 6.01 8.83 -21.78
N GLU A 57 7.24 8.92 -22.31
CA GLU A 57 8.47 8.58 -21.57
C GLU A 57 8.81 9.63 -20.52
#